data_AF-A0A951XHD5-F1
#
_entry.id   AF-A0A951XHD5-F1
#
_cell.length_a   1.000
_cell.length_b   1.000
_cell.length_c   1.000
_cell.angle_alpha   90.00
_cell.angle_beta   90.00
_cell.angle_gamma   90.00
#
_symmetry.space_group_name_H-M   'P 1'
#
loop_
_entity.id
_entity.type
_entity.pdbx_description
1 polymer ?
#
loop_
_entity_poly.entity_id
_entity_poly.type
_entity_poly.pdbx_seq_one_letter_code
_entity_poly.pdbx_strand_id
1 'polypeptide(L)'
;MSLDVITPSQARLPLALLDLLTDAATLIAKESVKAYRLERNTGRDAAWRTLRPGKDTPMWNALRAELRPHLRKRGAQANLARLLGLPRQRINAFVTRGSQMPDAERTLQLLAWLMAVQKGPGPA
;
A
#
# COMPACT_ATOMS: atom_id res chain seq x y z
N MET A 1 1.98 2.43 40.60
CA MET A 1 1.39 1.75 39.42
C MET A 1 1.63 2.65 38.22
N SER A 2 2.76 2.46 37.55
CA SER A 2 3.15 3.23 36.37
C SER A 2 2.63 2.48 35.15
N LEU A 3 1.79 3.15 34.34
CA LEU A 3 1.40 2.66 33.03
C LEU A 3 2.42 3.21 32.04
N ASP A 4 3.29 2.33 31.53
CA ASP A 4 4.13 2.61 30.37
C ASP A 4 3.21 2.83 29.16
N VAL A 5 2.88 4.11 28.92
CA VAL A 5 2.32 4.55 27.66
C VAL A 5 3.41 4.36 26.62
N ILE A 6 3.29 3.31 25.81
CA ILE A 6 4.07 3.12 24.59
C ILE A 6 3.72 4.29 23.68
N THR A 7 4.44 5.42 23.81
CA THR A 7 4.41 6.49 22.82
C THR A 7 4.86 5.88 21.50
N PRO A 8 4.02 5.86 20.43
CA PRO A 8 4.51 5.49 19.12
C PRO A 8 5.59 6.52 18.78
N SER A 9 6.82 6.03 18.60
CA SER A 9 7.94 6.86 18.17
C SER A 9 7.47 7.63 16.95
N GLN A 10 7.57 8.96 17.00
CA GLN A 10 7.23 9.79 15.85
C GLN A 10 8.11 9.36 14.69
N ALA A 11 7.54 8.57 13.78
CA ALA A 11 8.19 8.18 12.55
C ALA A 11 8.43 9.47 11.78
N ARG A 12 9.65 10.01 11.86
CA ARG A 12 10.10 11.09 10.98
C ARG A 12 10.17 10.50 9.59
N LEU A 13 9.08 10.63 8.85
CA LEU A 13 9.02 10.23 7.46
C LEU A 13 10.09 11.06 6.72
N PRO A 14 10.97 10.42 5.94
CA PRO A 14 11.95 11.17 5.16
C PRO A 14 11.19 12.11 4.20
N LEU A 15 11.61 13.38 4.12
CA LEU A 15 10.94 14.39 3.28
C LEU A 15 10.75 13.92 1.83
N ALA A 16 11.71 13.18 1.29
CA ALA A 16 11.61 12.57 -0.04
C ALA A 16 10.42 11.60 -0.20
N LEU A 17 10.01 10.90 0.85
CA LEU A 17 8.80 10.06 0.82
C LEU A 17 7.55 10.93 0.84
N LEU A 18 7.54 12.03 1.60
CA LEU A 18 6.40 12.96 1.61
C LEU A 18 6.22 13.63 0.25
N ASP A 19 7.30 14.07 -0.38
CA ASP A 19 7.26 14.67 -1.72
C ASP A 19 6.76 13.65 -2.75
N LEU A 20 7.30 12.43 -2.74
CA LEU A 20 6.87 11.36 -3.65
C LEU A 20 5.40 10.99 -3.45
N LEU A 21 4.93 10.91 -2.20
CA LEU A 21 3.53 10.65 -1.90
C LEU A 21 2.64 11.80 -2.38
N THR A 22 3.11 13.03 -2.25
CA THR A 22 2.37 14.23 -2.68
C THR A 22 2.28 14.30 -4.20
N ASP A 23 3.35 14.03 -4.92
CA ASP A 23 3.38 14.00 -6.39
C ASP A 23 2.51 12.86 -6.94
N ALA A 24 2.64 11.66 -6.37
CA ALA A 24 1.81 10.52 -6.74
C ALA A 24 0.32 10.79 -6.45
N ALA A 25 0.00 11.35 -5.27
CA ALA A 25 -1.37 11.72 -4.91
C ALA A 25 -1.93 12.79 -5.85
N THR A 26 -1.11 13.77 -6.25
CA THR A 26 -1.53 14.85 -7.16
C THR A 26 -1.78 14.32 -8.58
N LEU A 27 -0.90 13.45 -9.08
CA LEU A 27 -1.04 12.83 -10.39
C LEU A 27 -2.29 11.92 -10.43
N ILE A 28 -2.50 11.13 -9.39
CA ILE A 28 -3.67 10.26 -9.28
C ILE A 28 -4.95 11.08 -9.06
N ALA A 29 -4.92 12.15 -8.27
CA ALA A 29 -6.07 13.04 -8.09
C ALA A 29 -6.49 13.66 -9.42
N LYS A 30 -5.53 14.14 -10.22
CA LYS A 30 -5.80 14.67 -11.57
C LYS A 30 -6.49 13.63 -12.47
N GLU A 31 -6.10 12.37 -12.38
CA GLU A 31 -6.70 11.28 -13.16
C GLU A 31 -8.06 10.79 -12.59
N SER A 32 -8.28 10.90 -11.27
CA SER A 32 -9.39 10.25 -10.56
C SER A 32 -10.58 11.14 -10.18
N VAL A 33 -10.51 12.46 -10.38
CA VAL A 33 -11.61 13.40 -10.04
C VAL A 33 -12.96 12.99 -10.67
N LYS A 34 -12.96 12.32 -11.83
CA LYS A 34 -14.19 11.82 -12.49
C LYS A 34 -14.72 10.51 -11.87
N ALA A 35 -13.84 9.61 -11.42
CA ALA A 35 -14.24 8.33 -10.81
C ALA A 35 -14.76 8.52 -9.38
N TYR A 36 -14.09 9.38 -8.59
CA TYR A 36 -14.41 9.59 -7.19
C TYR A 36 -15.78 10.25 -6.95
N ARG A 37 -16.26 11.07 -7.90
CA ARG A 37 -17.60 11.69 -7.80
C ARG A 37 -18.75 10.73 -8.04
N LEU A 38 -18.53 9.63 -8.77
CA LEU A 38 -19.58 8.66 -9.09
C LEU A 38 -19.97 7.79 -7.89
N GLU A 39 -19.02 7.50 -7.00
CA GLU A 39 -19.17 6.52 -5.92
C GLU A 39 -19.86 7.03 -4.66
N ARG A 40 -19.91 8.35 -4.44
CA ARG A 40 -20.56 8.91 -3.23
C ARG A 40 -22.07 8.61 -3.15
N ASN A 41 -22.63 7.94 -4.17
CA ASN A 41 -24.05 7.68 -4.34
C ASN A 41 -24.48 6.21 -4.07
N THR A 42 -23.57 5.30 -3.70
CA THR A 42 -23.94 3.89 -3.45
C THR A 42 -24.14 3.62 -1.96
N GLY A 43 -25.40 3.73 -1.53
CA GLY A 43 -25.82 3.66 -0.14
C GLY A 43 -25.59 2.31 0.56
N ARG A 44 -25.34 2.42 1.87
CA ARG A 44 -25.60 1.52 3.01
C ARG A 44 -25.19 0.03 2.97
N ASP A 45 -24.94 -0.60 1.82
CA ASP A 45 -24.52 -2.01 1.73
C ASP A 45 -22.98 -2.22 1.74
N ALA A 46 -22.22 -1.13 1.88
CA ALA A 46 -20.75 -1.12 1.76
C ALA A 46 -19.99 -1.51 3.05
N ALA A 47 -20.68 -1.63 4.20
CA ALA A 47 -20.04 -1.69 5.51
C ALA A 47 -19.24 -2.99 5.81
N TRP A 48 -19.49 -4.09 5.10
CA TRP A 48 -18.88 -5.41 5.42
C TRP A 48 -18.00 -5.99 4.30
N ARG A 49 -17.87 -5.29 3.17
CA ARG A 49 -16.84 -5.62 2.19
C ARG A 49 -15.60 -4.86 2.58
N THR A 50 -14.65 -5.53 3.23
CA THR A 50 -13.25 -5.07 3.20
C THR A 50 -12.95 -4.72 1.74
N LEU A 51 -12.74 -3.43 1.47
CA LEU A 51 -12.68 -2.78 0.16
C LEU A 51 -12.06 -3.73 -0.89
N ARG A 52 -12.92 -4.38 -1.69
CA ARG A 52 -12.44 -5.25 -2.77
C ARG A 52 -11.82 -4.32 -3.82
N PRO A 53 -10.56 -4.53 -4.21
CA PRO A 53 -9.93 -3.73 -5.26
C PRO A 53 -10.77 -3.75 -6.53
N GLY A 54 -11.01 -2.58 -7.11
CA GLY A 54 -11.88 -2.38 -8.25
C GLY A 54 -11.45 -1.20 -9.11
N LYS A 55 -12.26 -0.82 -10.11
CA LYS A 55 -12.00 0.38 -10.94
C LYS A 55 -11.88 1.64 -10.08
N ASP A 56 -12.52 1.61 -8.92
CA ASP A 56 -12.63 2.74 -8.01
C ASP A 56 -11.52 2.81 -6.95
N THR A 57 -10.54 1.90 -7.00
CA THR A 57 -9.32 1.97 -6.19
C THR A 57 -8.07 2.26 -7.05
N PRO A 58 -8.03 3.38 -7.82
CA PRO A 58 -6.99 3.62 -8.81
C PRO A 58 -5.59 3.71 -8.20
N MET A 59 -5.46 4.32 -7.02
CA MET A 59 -4.18 4.44 -6.30
C MET A 59 -3.62 3.06 -5.94
N TRP A 60 -4.45 2.19 -5.38
CA TRP A 60 -4.03 0.83 -5.04
C TRP A 60 -3.71 0.01 -6.29
N ASN A 61 -4.48 0.17 -7.37
CA ASN A 61 -4.23 -0.52 -8.63
C ASN A 61 -2.86 -0.18 -9.21
N ALA A 62 -2.49 1.11 -9.19
CA ALA A 62 -1.17 1.57 -9.61
C ALA A 62 -0.06 0.99 -8.72
N LEU A 63 -0.17 1.12 -7.40
CA LEU A 63 0.80 0.56 -6.46
C LEU A 63 0.98 -0.96 -6.64
N ARG A 64 -0.13 -1.69 -6.80
CA ARG A 64 -0.10 -3.13 -7.07
C ARG A 64 0.62 -3.46 -8.38
N ALA A 65 0.44 -2.65 -9.42
CA ALA A 65 1.13 -2.84 -10.69
C ALA A 65 2.65 -2.70 -10.52
N GLU A 66 3.10 -1.71 -9.75
CA GLU A 66 4.52 -1.51 -9.42
C GLU A 66 5.11 -2.62 -8.53
N LEU A 67 4.34 -3.12 -7.56
CA LEU A 67 4.79 -4.20 -6.67
C LEU A 67 4.97 -5.54 -7.39
N ARG A 68 4.13 -5.83 -8.41
CA ARG A 68 4.05 -7.15 -9.05
C ARG A 68 5.39 -7.62 -9.64
N PRO A 69 6.12 -6.84 -10.45
CA PRO A 69 7.41 -7.23 -11.03
C PRO A 69 8.42 -7.74 -9.99
N HIS A 70 8.55 -7.04 -8.87
CA HIS A 70 9.52 -7.37 -7.82
C HIS A 70 9.17 -8.65 -7.04
N LEU A 71 7.91 -9.11 -7.13
CA LEU A 71 7.41 -10.27 -6.40
C LEU A 71 7.24 -11.53 -7.26
N ARG A 72 7.68 -11.50 -8.53
CA ARG A 72 7.64 -12.68 -9.43
C ARG A 72 8.70 -13.74 -9.08
N LYS A 73 9.86 -13.32 -8.54
CA LYS A 73 10.95 -14.24 -8.20
C LYS A 73 10.53 -15.19 -7.08
N ARG A 74 10.91 -16.47 -7.21
CA ARG A 74 10.64 -17.49 -6.19
C ARG A 74 11.15 -17.03 -4.82
N GLY A 75 10.30 -17.10 -3.80
CA GLY A 75 10.64 -16.70 -2.43
C GLY A 75 10.47 -15.21 -2.11
N ALA A 76 10.35 -14.31 -3.10
CA ALA A 76 10.23 -12.86 -2.85
C ALA A 76 9.00 -12.51 -1.99
N GLN A 77 7.85 -13.14 -2.27
CA GLN A 77 6.64 -12.96 -1.46
C GLN A 77 6.80 -13.49 -0.02
N ALA A 78 7.55 -14.58 0.18
CA ALA A 78 7.79 -15.12 1.50
C ALA A 78 8.73 -14.21 2.31
N ASN A 79 9.74 -13.63 1.66
CA ASN A 79 10.64 -12.66 2.28
C ASN A 79 9.90 -11.39 2.69
N LEU A 80 9.07 -10.83 1.78
CA LEU A 80 8.23 -9.67 2.11
C LEU A 80 7.24 -9.99 3.23
N ALA A 81 6.61 -11.16 3.20
CA ALA A 81 5.70 -11.60 4.25
C ALA A 81 6.39 -11.65 5.64
N ARG A 82 7.61 -12.21 5.71
CA ARG A 82 8.41 -12.21 6.95
C ARG A 82 8.77 -10.80 7.41
N LEU A 83 9.18 -9.93 6.48
CA LEU A 83 9.52 -8.54 6.80
C LEU A 83 8.33 -7.76 7.38
N LEU A 84 7.12 -7.98 6.86
CA LEU A 84 5.91 -7.29 7.30
C LEU A 84 5.22 -7.97 8.49
N GLY A 85 5.69 -9.14 8.93
CA GLY A 85 5.03 -9.94 9.98
C GLY A 85 3.66 -10.46 9.53
N LEU A 86 3.48 -10.77 8.25
CA LEU A 86 2.20 -11.21 7.67
C LEU A 86 2.28 -12.64 7.12
N PRO A 87 1.17 -13.39 7.09
CA PRO A 87 1.11 -14.64 6.33
C PRO A 87 1.36 -14.39 4.84
N ARG A 88 2.09 -15.29 4.16
CA ARG A 88 2.34 -15.22 2.70
C ARG A 88 1.05 -15.11 1.90
N GLN A 89 -0.02 -15.75 2.36
CA GLN A 89 -1.34 -15.71 1.74
C GLN A 89 -1.91 -14.27 1.69
N ARG A 90 -1.63 -13.42 2.68
CA ARG A 90 -2.04 -12.00 2.66
C ARG A 90 -1.34 -11.23 1.55
N ILE A 91 -0.03 -11.41 1.40
CA ILE A 91 0.74 -10.80 0.30
C ILE A 91 0.21 -11.27 -1.06
N ASN A 92 -0.13 -12.55 -1.18
CA ASN A 92 -0.76 -13.08 -2.39
C ASN A 92 -2.14 -12.46 -2.65
N ALA A 93 -2.98 -12.32 -1.61
CA ALA A 93 -4.30 -11.70 -1.71
C ALA A 93 -4.23 -10.23 -2.16
N PHE A 94 -3.27 -9.46 -1.63
CA PHE A 94 -3.04 -8.07 -1.99
C PHE A 94 -2.49 -7.96 -3.41
N VAL A 95 -1.34 -8.58 -3.68
CA VAL A 95 -0.55 -8.26 -4.87
C VAL A 95 -0.84 -9.20 -6.03
N THR A 96 -0.88 -10.51 -5.81
CA THR A 96 -1.05 -11.47 -6.92
C THR A 96 -2.51 -11.60 -7.33
N ARG A 97 -3.40 -11.94 -6.39
CA ARG A 97 -4.84 -12.09 -6.65
C ARG A 97 -5.53 -10.74 -6.79
N GLY A 98 -5.08 -9.71 -6.06
CA GLY A 98 -5.77 -8.42 -6.04
C GLY A 98 -7.19 -8.52 -5.47
N SER A 99 -7.44 -9.50 -4.60
CA SER A 99 -8.77 -9.79 -4.06
C SER A 99 -9.07 -9.06 -2.76
N GLN A 100 -8.06 -8.42 -2.17
CA GLN A 100 -8.15 -7.65 -0.93
C GLN A 100 -7.30 -6.40 -1.04
N MET A 101 -7.81 -5.29 -0.48
CA MET A 101 -7.00 -4.10 -0.26
C MET A 101 -6.35 -4.17 1.12
N PRO A 102 -5.05 -3.85 1.25
CA PRO A 102 -4.43 -3.67 2.56
C PRO A 102 -5.03 -2.46 3.28
N ASP A 103 -4.94 -2.45 4.61
CA ASP A 103 -5.20 -1.24 5.39
C ASP A 103 -4.13 -0.17 5.12
N ALA A 104 -4.33 1.03 5.68
CA ALA A 104 -3.44 2.17 5.47
C ALA A 104 -2.00 1.89 5.95
N GLU A 105 -1.83 1.26 7.11
CA GLU A 105 -0.51 0.96 7.65
C GLU A 105 0.26 -0.02 6.75
N ARG A 106 -0.40 -1.10 6.32
CA ARG A 106 0.21 -2.08 5.41
C ARG A 106 0.48 -1.49 4.04
N THR A 107 -0.34 -0.55 3.58
CA THR A 107 -0.09 0.20 2.36
C THR A 107 1.20 1.03 2.46
N LEU A 108 1.39 1.75 3.58
CA LEU A 108 2.61 2.54 3.82
C LEU A 108 3.85 1.65 3.91
N GLN A 109 3.77 0.50 4.59
CA GLN A 109 4.87 -0.45 4.67
C GLN A 109 5.26 -1.03 3.29
N LEU A 110 4.27 -1.32 2.43
CA LEU A 110 4.50 -1.77 1.06
C LEU A 110 5.17 -0.70 0.19
N LEU A 111 4.77 0.56 0.35
CA LEU A 111 5.38 1.70 -0.34
C LEU A 111 6.85 1.89 0.07
N ALA A 112 7.12 1.87 1.37
CA ALA A 112 8.48 1.98 1.89
C ALA A 112 9.38 0.84 1.38
N TRP A 113 8.86 -0.39 1.36
CA TRP A 113 9.57 -1.53 0.79
C TRP A 113 9.85 -1.35 -0.71
N LEU A 114 8.85 -0.91 -1.48
CA LEU A 114 8.98 -0.68 -2.92
C LEU A 114 10.05 0.37 -3.22
N MET A 115 10.11 1.46 -2.45
CA MET A 115 11.17 2.48 -2.58
C MET A 115 12.55 1.90 -2.27
N ALA A 116 12.68 1.09 -1.23
CA ALA A 116 13.94 0.45 -0.88
C ALA A 116 14.44 -0.50 -1.98
N VAL A 117 13.53 -1.26 -2.60
CA VAL A 117 13.86 -2.17 -3.71
C VAL A 117 14.28 -1.38 -4.96
N GLN A 118 13.57 -0.28 -5.28
CA GLN A 118 13.90 0.56 -6.44
C GLN A 118 15.24 1.28 -6.29
N LYS A 119 15.64 1.63 -5.07
CA LYS A 119 16.92 2.29 -4.81
C LYS A 119 18.15 1.39 -5.06
N GLY A 120 17.96 0.06 -5.09
CA GLY A 120 19.05 -0.91 -5.20
C GLY A 120 20.05 -0.83 -4.03
N PRO A 121 21.06 -1.73 -3.96
CA PRO A 121 22.24 -1.42 -3.18
C PRO A 121 22.87 -0.15 -3.75
N GLY A 122 23.08 0.88 -2.93
CA GLY A 122 23.82 2.08 -3.34
C GLY A 122 25.21 1.72 -3.87
N PRO A 123 25.86 2.61 -4.65
CA PRO A 123 27.16 2.33 -5.25
C PRO A 123 28.17 1.90 -4.17
N ALA A 124 28.85 0.79 -4.44
CA ALA A 124 30.03 0.33 -3.71
C ALA A 124 31.22 1.28 -3.97
#